data_AF-A0A2G6ATM3-F1
#
_entry.id   AF-A0A2G6ATM3-F1
#
_cell.length_a   1.000
_cell.length_b   1.000
_cell.length_c   1.000
_cell.angle_alpha   90.00
_cell.angle_beta   90.00
_cell.angle_gamma   90.00
#
_symmetry.space_group_name_H-M   'P 1'
#
loop_
_entity.id
_entity.type
_entity.pdbx_description
1 polymer ?
#
loop_
_entity_poly.entity_id
_entity_poly.type
_entity_poly.pdbx_seq_one_letter_code
_entity_poly.pdbx_strand_id
1 'polypeptide(L)'
;MSNGRTLSTVADPKVETITLWKDFLALIKIGIVNSNLITTFTGLFLAFQFTGKSFLHNLDLLVFAILGTGLIIASSGAMNNLIDRDIDPVMSRTKSRPTVTGRFKAPAVMTLAVTFLLAGEILLFSASPMAGWLGILGVFAYVVLYSMWSKRKHVSNTVVGSLSGAIPPLIGWAAVDPTLPMGAWALFLIMFIWQPPHFYALAMRRTEEYRAANIPMLPVVKGFERTKKSMLMWVLLLFPLPFLLPQLGMGFIVFATLLNIGWLYLSIKGFKAKEDLKWATGMFVYSLNYMTILFVSMIIFSIFI
;
A
#
# COMPACT_ATOMS: atom_id res chain seq x y z
N MET A 1 49.43 44.04 -15.14
CA MET A 1 49.04 42.90 -15.99
C MET A 1 49.54 41.63 -15.30
N SER A 2 48.86 41.14 -14.27
CA SER A 2 47.74 40.17 -14.30
C SER A 2 48.08 38.87 -15.04
N ASN A 3 48.21 37.77 -14.30
CA ASN A 3 47.21 36.69 -14.33
C ASN A 3 47.54 35.66 -13.22
N GLY A 4 46.91 35.86 -12.06
CA GLY A 4 46.88 34.87 -10.99
C GLY A 4 45.98 33.70 -11.40
N ARG A 5 46.50 32.48 -11.26
CA ARG A 5 45.73 31.24 -11.40
C ARG A 5 44.77 31.12 -10.20
N THR A 6 43.49 31.35 -10.45
CA THR A 6 42.42 31.01 -9.51
C THR A 6 42.26 29.50 -9.45
N LEU A 7 42.59 28.92 -8.30
CA LEU A 7 42.19 27.55 -7.95
C LEU A 7 40.66 27.53 -7.82
N SER A 8 40.01 26.88 -8.77
CA SER A 8 38.58 26.55 -8.68
C SER A 8 38.40 25.56 -7.52
N THR A 9 37.88 26.05 -6.39
CA THR A 9 37.41 25.21 -5.30
C THR A 9 36.27 24.34 -5.84
N VAL A 10 36.52 23.04 -5.98
CA VAL A 10 35.47 22.05 -6.16
C VAL A 10 34.52 22.22 -4.98
N ALA A 11 33.29 22.64 -5.24
CA ALA A 11 32.27 22.75 -4.21
C ALA A 11 32.09 21.34 -3.60
N ASP A 12 32.38 21.22 -2.31
CA ASP A 12 32.02 20.05 -1.53
C ASP A 12 30.54 19.72 -1.79
N PRO A 13 30.18 18.45 -2.08
CA PRO A 13 28.80 18.08 -2.20
C PRO A 13 28.13 18.44 -0.87
N LYS A 14 27.16 19.37 -0.90
CA LYS A 14 26.32 19.70 0.25
C LYS A 14 25.83 18.37 0.85
N VAL A 15 26.39 18.01 2.00
CA VAL A 15 25.89 16.90 2.80
C VAL A 15 24.49 17.33 3.21
N GLU A 16 23.48 16.82 2.51
CA GLU A 16 22.08 16.98 2.91
C GLU A 16 22.00 16.48 4.36
N THR A 17 21.81 17.40 5.31
CA THR A 17 21.56 17.07 6.70
C THR A 17 20.14 16.50 6.79
N ILE A 18 20.01 15.23 6.43
CA ILE A 18 18.79 14.46 6.64
C ILE A 18 18.55 14.40 8.15
N THR A 19 17.40 14.90 8.59
CA THR A 19 17.06 14.94 10.02
C THR A 19 16.67 13.56 10.53
N LEU A 20 16.93 13.29 11.81
CA LEU A 20 16.52 12.05 12.49
C LEU A 20 15.03 11.74 12.29
N TRP A 21 14.20 12.77 12.26
CA TRP A 21 12.76 12.66 11.98
C TRP A 21 12.46 12.14 10.57
N LYS A 22 13.12 12.67 9.54
CA LYS A 22 12.96 12.19 8.16
C LYS A 22 13.39 10.73 8.02
N ASP A 23 14.49 10.35 8.65
CA ASP A 23 14.95 8.96 8.67
C ASP A 23 13.97 8.04 9.40
N PHE A 24 13.42 8.46 10.54
CA PHE A 24 12.39 7.71 11.25
C PHE A 24 11.13 7.49 10.38
N LEU A 25 10.62 8.55 9.75
CA LEU A 25 9.47 8.46 8.84
C LEU A 25 9.73 7.54 7.64
N ALA A 26 10.95 7.55 7.10
CA ALA A 26 11.37 6.64 6.04
C ALA A 26 11.46 5.17 6.52
N LEU A 27 11.90 4.97 7.77
CA LEU A 27 12.03 3.66 8.38
C LEU A 27 10.67 2.99 8.58
N ILE A 28 9.67 3.73 9.05
CA ILE A 28 8.30 3.22 9.25
C ILE A 28 7.45 3.23 7.98
N LYS A 29 7.98 3.79 6.88
CA LYS A 29 7.28 3.99 5.60
C LYS A 29 5.95 4.74 5.77
N ILE A 30 6.00 5.94 6.36
CA ILE A 30 4.81 6.72 6.73
C ILE A 30 3.78 6.89 5.61
N GLY A 31 4.22 7.01 4.35
CA GLY A 31 3.30 7.10 3.21
C GLY A 31 2.41 5.86 3.04
N ILE A 32 2.97 4.66 3.27
CA ILE A 32 2.21 3.39 3.22
C ILE A 32 1.29 3.29 4.43
N VAL A 33 1.74 3.70 5.61
CA VAL A 33 0.91 3.76 6.82
C VAL A 33 -0.32 4.64 6.54
N ASN A 34 -0.11 5.90 6.15
CA ASN A 34 -1.19 6.85 5.92
C ASN A 34 -2.20 6.38 4.87
N SER A 35 -1.72 5.81 3.75
CA SER A 35 -2.63 5.33 2.69
C SER A 35 -3.52 4.18 3.14
N ASN A 36 -3.00 3.28 3.99
CA ASN A 36 -3.78 2.15 4.50
C ASN A 36 -4.64 2.54 5.70
N LEU A 37 -4.29 3.59 6.44
CA LEU A 37 -5.16 4.13 7.49
C LEU A 37 -6.44 4.74 6.91
N ILE A 38 -6.41 5.29 5.69
CA ILE A 38 -7.64 5.72 4.98
C ILE A 38 -8.58 4.54 4.80
N THR A 39 -8.09 3.40 4.32
CA THR A 39 -8.93 2.22 4.04
C THR A 39 -9.40 1.54 5.32
N THR A 40 -8.54 1.51 6.35
CA THR A 40 -8.91 1.09 7.72
C THR A 40 -10.05 1.94 8.25
N PHE A 41 -9.93 3.27 8.15
CA PHE A 41 -10.97 4.19 8.60
C PHE A 41 -12.27 4.00 7.83
N THR A 42 -12.23 3.85 6.50
CA THR A 42 -13.44 3.56 5.72
C THR A 42 -14.10 2.26 6.16
N GLY A 43 -13.34 1.18 6.37
CA GLY A 43 -13.90 -0.09 6.85
C GLY A 43 -14.59 0.04 8.21
N LEU A 44 -13.95 0.75 9.14
CA LEU A 44 -14.50 1.06 10.46
C LEU A 44 -15.76 1.93 10.37
N PHE A 45 -15.73 2.99 9.57
CA PHE A 45 -16.84 3.92 9.44
C PHE A 45 -18.06 3.24 8.80
N LEU A 46 -17.86 2.46 7.73
CA LEU A 46 -18.94 1.70 7.11
C LEU A 46 -19.54 0.67 8.07
N ALA A 47 -18.73 0.01 8.89
CA ALA A 47 -19.23 -0.91 9.90
C ALA A 47 -20.12 -0.20 10.93
N PHE A 48 -19.78 1.01 11.37
CA PHE A 48 -20.66 1.81 12.23
C PHE A 48 -22.00 2.14 11.55
N GLN A 49 -21.96 2.63 10.31
CA GLN A 49 -23.18 2.96 9.56
C GLN A 49 -24.07 1.74 9.35
N PHE A 50 -23.48 0.59 8.98
CA PHE A 50 -24.25 -0.60 8.61
C PHE A 50 -24.79 -1.38 9.81
N THR A 51 -24.16 -1.24 10.99
CA THR A 51 -24.63 -1.85 12.23
C THR A 51 -25.54 -0.94 13.06
N GLY A 52 -25.65 0.35 12.70
CA GLY A 52 -26.39 1.34 13.47
C GLY A 52 -25.77 1.69 14.82
N LYS A 53 -24.51 1.28 15.08
CA LYS A 53 -23.80 1.62 16.32
C LYS A 53 -23.41 3.10 16.32
N SER A 54 -23.58 3.76 17.47
CA SER A 54 -23.21 5.19 17.63
C SER A 54 -21.69 5.38 17.51
N PHE A 55 -21.25 6.08 16.47
CA PHE A 55 -19.83 6.40 16.26
C PHE A 55 -19.22 7.19 17.43
N LEU A 56 -19.93 8.20 17.94
CA LEU A 56 -19.42 9.09 18.99
C LEU A 56 -19.31 8.40 20.36
N HIS A 57 -20.08 7.34 20.61
CA HIS A 57 -20.00 6.58 21.85
C HIS A 57 -18.92 5.48 21.82
N ASN A 58 -18.28 5.24 20.68
CA ASN A 58 -17.30 4.17 20.48
C ASN A 58 -15.98 4.70 19.87
N LEU A 59 -15.55 5.89 20.31
CA LEU A 59 -14.31 6.52 19.85
C LEU A 59 -13.05 5.76 20.30
N ASP A 60 -13.16 4.95 21.36
CA ASP A 60 -12.13 4.01 21.79
C ASP A 60 -11.80 2.99 20.69
N LEU A 61 -12.81 2.41 20.03
CA LEU A 61 -12.61 1.48 18.91
C LEU A 61 -11.89 2.14 17.74
N LEU A 62 -12.20 3.41 17.46
CA LEU A 62 -11.49 4.20 16.45
C LEU A 62 -10.00 4.34 16.80
N VAL A 63 -9.69 4.71 18.05
CA VAL A 63 -8.31 4.86 18.52
C VAL A 63 -7.56 3.52 18.44
N PHE A 64 -8.16 2.45 18.96
CA PHE A 64 -7.57 1.12 18.96
C PHE A 64 -7.30 0.60 17.54
N ALA A 65 -8.29 0.70 16.65
CA ALA A 65 -8.16 0.22 15.27
C ALA A 65 -7.14 1.04 14.45
N ILE A 66 -7.19 2.37 14.52
CA ILE A 66 -6.33 3.25 13.72
C ILE A 66 -4.89 3.23 14.24
N LEU A 67 -4.67 3.39 15.55
CA LEU A 67 -3.32 3.34 16.11
C LEU A 67 -2.74 1.93 16.04
N GLY A 68 -3.54 0.90 16.35
CA GLY A 68 -3.13 -0.50 16.25
C GLY A 68 -2.68 -0.85 14.83
N THR A 69 -3.52 -0.58 13.83
CA THR A 69 -3.18 -0.82 12.41
C THR A 69 -1.96 -0.02 11.97
N GLY A 70 -1.86 1.25 12.40
CA GLY A 70 -0.72 2.10 12.07
C GLY A 70 0.60 1.52 12.57
N LEU A 71 0.63 1.05 13.82
CA LEU A 71 1.80 0.41 14.43
C LEU A 71 2.15 -0.93 13.75
N ILE A 72 1.14 -1.75 13.41
CA ILE A 72 1.35 -3.00 12.67
C ILE A 72 1.99 -2.77 11.30
N ILE A 73 1.50 -1.77 10.54
CA ILE A 73 2.05 -1.45 9.22
C ILE A 73 3.45 -0.82 9.37
N ALA A 74 3.66 0.04 10.36
CA ALA A 74 4.97 0.63 10.65
C ALA A 74 6.01 -0.44 11.02
N SER A 75 5.64 -1.40 11.87
CA SER A 75 6.45 -2.56 12.22
C SER A 75 6.83 -3.37 10.98
N SER A 76 5.83 -3.75 10.18
CA SER A 76 6.00 -4.48 8.93
C SER A 76 6.89 -3.74 7.94
N GLY A 77 6.77 -2.41 7.86
CA GLY A 77 7.60 -1.52 7.06
C GLY A 77 9.07 -1.53 7.50
N ALA A 78 9.31 -1.44 8.82
CA ALA A 78 10.65 -1.50 9.40
C ALA A 78 11.31 -2.87 9.20
N MET A 79 10.57 -3.98 9.42
CA MET A 79 11.05 -5.34 9.13
C MET A 79 11.38 -5.51 7.65
N ASN A 80 10.54 -5.03 6.75
CA ASN A 80 10.83 -5.09 5.32
C ASN A 80 12.09 -4.29 4.94
N ASN A 81 12.32 -3.11 5.53
CA ASN A 81 13.56 -2.36 5.31
C ASN A 81 14.80 -3.11 5.81
N LEU A 82 14.67 -4.00 6.81
CA LEU A 82 15.75 -4.90 7.24
C LEU A 82 15.92 -6.10 6.31
N ILE A 83 14.82 -6.65 5.79
CA ILE A 83 14.86 -7.76 4.84
C ILE A 83 15.49 -7.32 3.53
N ASP A 84 15.16 -6.12 3.04
CA ASP A 84 15.58 -5.61 1.72
C ASP A 84 16.98 -4.98 1.70
N ARG A 85 17.76 -5.07 2.78
CA ARG A 85 19.10 -4.44 2.89
C ARG A 85 20.09 -4.90 1.82
N ASP A 86 19.90 -6.09 1.27
CA ASP A 86 20.74 -6.66 0.21
C ASP A 86 20.38 -6.16 -1.19
N ILE A 87 19.13 -5.73 -1.41
CA ILE A 87 18.64 -5.28 -2.73
C ILE A 87 18.44 -3.77 -2.83
N ASP A 88 18.23 -3.08 -1.70
CA ASP A 88 18.04 -1.63 -1.66
C ASP A 88 19.27 -0.81 -2.16
N PRO A 89 20.54 -1.23 -1.98
CA PRO A 89 21.69 -0.47 -2.46
C PRO A 89 21.72 -0.26 -3.98
N VAL A 90 21.11 -1.17 -4.75
CA VAL A 90 21.08 -1.10 -6.23
C VAL A 90 19.82 -0.42 -6.78
N MET A 91 18.94 0.10 -5.91
CA MET A 91 17.71 0.79 -6.28
C MET A 91 17.80 2.29 -6.01
N SER A 92 17.53 3.11 -7.02
CA SER A 92 17.65 4.58 -6.97
C SER A 92 16.82 5.22 -5.84
N ARG A 93 15.64 4.64 -5.57
CA ARG A 93 14.68 5.11 -4.56
C ARG A 93 15.06 4.73 -3.13
N THR A 94 15.76 3.61 -2.93
CA THR A 94 15.93 3.01 -1.61
C THR A 94 17.39 2.93 -1.14
N LYS A 95 18.36 3.21 -2.01
CA LYS A 95 19.78 3.31 -1.67
C LYS A 95 20.10 4.33 -0.56
N SER A 96 19.26 5.33 -0.35
CA SER A 96 19.42 6.36 0.69
C SER A 96 18.76 6.00 2.02
N ARG A 97 18.14 4.81 2.13
CA ARG A 97 17.41 4.40 3.34
C ARG A 97 18.33 4.35 4.57
N PRO A 98 17.80 4.64 5.77
CA PRO A 98 18.59 4.62 6.99
C PRO A 98 19.21 3.24 7.31
N THR A 99 18.55 2.15 6.87
CA THR A 99 19.04 0.77 7.02
C THR A 99 20.17 0.41 6.06
N VAL A 100 20.30 1.10 4.92
CA VAL A 100 21.37 0.92 3.92
C VAL A 100 22.57 1.79 4.27
N THR A 101 22.32 3.04 4.63
CA THR A 101 23.35 4.02 4.96
C THR A 101 24.00 3.82 6.33
N GLY A 102 23.51 2.86 7.12
CA GLY A 102 24.03 2.55 8.45
C GLY A 102 23.63 3.55 9.54
N ARG A 103 22.83 4.59 9.21
CA ARG A 103 22.33 5.57 10.19
C ARG A 103 21.48 4.94 11.29
N PHE A 104 20.80 3.83 11.00
CA PHE A 104 20.15 2.99 12.00
C PHE A 104 20.76 1.58 12.01
N LYS A 105 21.26 1.16 13.18
CA LYS A 105 21.79 -0.19 13.38
C LYS A 105 20.66 -1.22 13.33
N ALA A 106 20.91 -2.37 12.69
CA ALA A 106 19.91 -3.40 12.49
C ALA A 106 19.22 -3.90 13.78
N PRO A 107 19.93 -4.12 14.92
CA PRO A 107 19.28 -4.49 16.17
C PRO A 107 18.28 -3.43 16.66
N ALA A 108 18.62 -2.14 16.55
CA ALA A 108 17.73 -1.06 16.98
C ALA A 108 16.45 -1.00 16.13
N VAL A 109 16.57 -1.21 14.81
CA VAL A 109 15.39 -1.28 13.92
C VAL A 109 14.53 -2.50 14.23
N MET A 110 15.15 -3.64 14.55
CA MET A 110 14.41 -4.84 14.93
C MET A 110 13.68 -4.66 16.26
N THR A 111 14.34 -4.07 17.28
CA THR A 111 13.69 -3.73 18.55
C THR A 111 12.50 -2.81 18.33
N LEU A 112 12.65 -1.75 17.54
CA LEU A 112 11.55 -0.84 17.20
C LEU A 112 10.39 -1.58 16.52
N ALA A 113 10.70 -2.44 15.54
CA ALA A 113 9.69 -3.20 14.83
C ALA A 113 8.92 -4.15 15.76
N VAL A 114 9.61 -4.86 16.64
CA VAL A 114 8.97 -5.77 17.62
C VAL A 114 8.13 -4.97 18.63
N THR A 115 8.61 -3.83 19.12
CA THR A 115 7.84 -2.96 20.01
C THR A 115 6.55 -2.48 19.34
N PHE A 116 6.62 -2.03 18.09
CA PHE A 116 5.44 -1.61 17.33
C PHE A 116 4.49 -2.78 17.03
N LEU A 117 5.02 -3.96 16.76
CA LEU A 117 4.21 -5.16 16.58
C LEU A 117 3.40 -5.47 17.84
N LEU A 118 4.07 -5.58 18.99
CA LEU A 118 3.42 -5.90 20.26
C LEU A 118 2.42 -4.83 20.69
N ALA A 119 2.79 -3.57 20.61
CA ALA A 119 1.89 -2.46 20.95
C ALA A 119 0.69 -2.40 19.98
N GLY A 120 0.93 -2.60 18.68
CA GLY A 120 -0.12 -2.65 17.68
C GLY A 120 -1.11 -3.78 17.91
N GLU A 121 -0.62 -5.00 18.16
CA GLU A 121 -1.46 -6.16 18.45
C GLU A 121 -2.28 -5.98 19.73
N ILE A 122 -1.68 -5.46 20.81
CA ILE A 122 -2.40 -5.18 22.06
C ILE A 122 -3.60 -4.26 21.79
N LEU A 123 -3.40 -3.20 21.00
CA LEU A 123 -4.48 -2.28 20.63
C LEU A 123 -5.54 -2.98 19.76
N LEU A 124 -5.13 -3.79 18.78
CA LEU A 124 -6.09 -4.49 17.91
C LEU A 124 -6.92 -5.53 18.66
N PHE A 125 -6.31 -6.33 19.55
CA PHE A 125 -7.04 -7.26 20.42
C PHE A 125 -7.95 -6.53 21.42
N SER A 126 -7.60 -5.30 21.81
CA SER A 126 -8.46 -4.44 22.63
C SER A 126 -9.67 -3.90 21.86
N ALA A 127 -9.57 -3.76 20.53
CA ALA A 127 -10.72 -3.43 19.68
C ALA A 127 -11.63 -4.65 19.49
N SER A 128 -11.08 -5.77 19.01
CA SER A 128 -11.77 -7.06 18.97
C SER A 128 -10.78 -8.22 18.74
N PRO A 129 -11.10 -9.45 19.16
CA PRO A 129 -10.27 -10.61 18.85
C PRO A 129 -10.04 -10.82 17.34
N MET A 130 -11.05 -10.53 16.51
CA MET A 130 -10.93 -10.66 15.06
C MET A 130 -9.97 -9.62 14.47
N ALA A 131 -10.00 -8.37 14.95
CA ALA A 131 -9.07 -7.34 14.53
C ALA A 131 -7.61 -7.72 14.85
N GLY A 132 -7.35 -8.29 16.03
CA GLY A 132 -6.03 -8.82 16.40
C GLY A 132 -5.56 -9.94 15.47
N TRP A 133 -6.39 -10.95 15.21
CA TRP A 133 -6.02 -12.04 14.28
C TRP A 133 -5.75 -11.55 12.85
N LEU A 134 -6.51 -10.55 12.38
CA LEU A 134 -6.25 -9.90 11.10
C LEU A 134 -4.94 -9.11 11.11
N GLY A 135 -4.57 -8.47 12.22
CA GLY A 135 -3.26 -7.85 12.44
C GLY A 135 -2.12 -8.85 12.23
N ILE A 136 -2.19 -9.98 12.93
CA ILE A 136 -1.20 -11.08 12.83
C ILE A 136 -1.13 -11.59 11.39
N LEU A 137 -2.28 -11.84 10.75
CA LEU A 137 -2.33 -12.28 9.36
C LEU A 137 -1.71 -11.26 8.40
N GLY A 138 -1.93 -9.96 8.64
CA GLY A 138 -1.35 -8.87 7.85
C GLY A 138 0.17 -8.84 7.91
N VAL A 139 0.73 -8.95 9.12
CA VAL A 139 2.18 -9.03 9.34
C VAL A 139 2.75 -10.28 8.67
N PHE A 140 2.13 -11.43 8.89
CA PHE A 140 2.57 -12.69 8.30
C PHE A 140 2.55 -12.64 6.77
N ALA A 141 1.48 -12.11 6.18
CA ALA A 141 1.36 -11.96 4.73
C ALA A 141 2.43 -11.02 4.16
N TYR A 142 2.71 -9.89 4.80
CA TYR A 142 3.68 -8.92 4.28
C TYR A 142 5.13 -9.32 4.51
N VAL A 143 5.45 -9.73 5.74
CA VAL A 143 6.84 -10.02 6.15
C VAL A 143 7.27 -11.37 5.61
N VAL A 144 6.47 -12.42 5.84
CA VAL A 144 6.85 -13.79 5.49
C VAL A 144 6.49 -14.10 4.05
N LEU A 145 5.20 -14.10 3.71
CA LEU A 145 4.75 -14.55 2.38
C LEU A 145 5.24 -13.64 1.26
N TYR A 146 5.23 -12.33 1.47
CA TYR A 146 5.71 -11.37 0.49
C TYR A 146 7.22 -11.12 0.60
N SER A 147 7.69 -10.44 1.65
CA SER A 147 9.05 -9.87 1.70
C SER A 147 10.16 -10.94 1.70
N MET A 148 10.02 -11.99 2.50
CA MET A 148 11.01 -13.06 2.59
C MET A 148 10.90 -14.07 1.45
N TRP A 149 9.68 -14.40 1.02
CA TRP A 149 9.43 -15.51 0.09
C TRP A 149 9.11 -15.07 -1.33
N SER A 150 7.86 -14.68 -1.60
CA SER A 150 7.37 -14.55 -2.97
C SER A 150 8.06 -13.44 -3.75
N LYS A 151 8.36 -12.30 -3.10
CA LYS A 151 9.11 -11.18 -3.69
C LYS A 151 10.41 -11.63 -4.36
N ARG A 152 11.10 -12.61 -3.77
CA ARG A 152 12.42 -13.06 -4.23
C ARG A 152 12.37 -14.23 -5.20
N LYS A 153 11.26 -14.98 -5.24
CA LYS A 153 11.19 -16.28 -5.92
C LYS A 153 10.15 -16.35 -7.05
N HIS A 154 9.08 -15.56 -6.99
CA HIS A 154 7.90 -15.79 -7.82
C HIS A 154 7.52 -14.56 -8.64
N VAL A 155 7.10 -14.80 -9.88
CA VAL A 155 6.55 -13.76 -10.77
C VAL A 155 5.23 -13.19 -10.25
N SER A 156 4.46 -14.01 -9.53
CA SER A 156 3.21 -13.66 -8.86
C SER A 156 3.41 -12.89 -7.55
N ASN A 157 4.63 -12.45 -7.22
CA ASN A 157 4.94 -11.73 -5.98
C ASN A 157 3.99 -10.57 -5.67
N THR A 158 3.54 -9.86 -6.70
CA THR A 158 2.68 -8.69 -6.53
C THR A 158 1.31 -9.11 -6.02
N VAL A 159 0.77 -10.23 -6.51
CA VAL A 159 -0.51 -10.79 -6.07
C VAL A 159 -0.43 -11.28 -4.62
N VAL A 160 0.67 -11.93 -4.24
CA VAL A 160 0.89 -12.36 -2.85
C VAL A 160 1.03 -11.15 -1.92
N GLY A 161 1.78 -10.13 -2.34
CA GLY A 161 1.91 -8.87 -1.60
C GLY A 161 0.58 -8.14 -1.43
N SER A 162 -0.33 -8.26 -2.39
CA SER A 162 -1.67 -7.65 -2.30
C SER A 162 -2.51 -8.16 -1.15
N LEU A 163 -2.25 -9.37 -0.64
CA LEU A 163 -2.98 -9.89 0.52
C LEU A 163 -2.83 -8.98 1.74
N SER A 164 -1.60 -8.61 2.09
CA SER A 164 -1.34 -7.73 3.24
C SER A 164 -1.93 -6.34 3.09
N GLY A 165 -1.97 -5.80 1.88
CA GLY A 165 -2.50 -4.47 1.62
C GLY A 165 -4.03 -4.43 1.55
N ALA A 166 -4.69 -5.58 1.50
CA ALA A 166 -6.15 -5.70 1.48
C ALA A 166 -6.77 -5.91 2.87
N ILE A 167 -5.96 -6.32 3.85
CA ILE A 167 -6.37 -6.59 5.23
C ILE A 167 -6.79 -5.32 6.03
N PRO A 168 -6.17 -4.14 5.88
CA PRO A 168 -6.49 -2.96 6.70
C PRO A 168 -7.98 -2.58 6.77
N PRO A 169 -8.77 -2.53 5.67
CA PRO A 169 -10.22 -2.30 5.78
C PRO A 169 -10.96 -3.40 6.56
N LEU A 170 -10.51 -4.66 6.53
CA LEU A 170 -11.08 -5.72 7.36
C LEU A 170 -10.79 -5.48 8.85
N ILE A 171 -9.57 -5.04 9.20
CA ILE A 171 -9.22 -4.70 10.59
C ILE A 171 -10.15 -3.58 11.09
N GLY A 172 -10.32 -2.53 10.28
CA GLY A 172 -11.23 -1.43 10.59
C GLY A 172 -12.66 -1.91 10.83
N TRP A 173 -13.20 -2.74 9.92
CA TRP A 173 -14.54 -3.28 10.06
C TRP A 173 -14.68 -4.19 11.30
N ALA A 174 -13.74 -5.11 11.49
CA ALA A 174 -13.73 -6.09 12.57
C ALA A 174 -13.66 -5.45 13.96
N ALA A 175 -13.12 -4.24 14.07
CA ALA A 175 -13.14 -3.48 15.32
C ALA A 175 -14.58 -3.19 15.80
N VAL A 176 -15.52 -3.00 14.86
CA VAL A 176 -16.93 -2.67 15.17
C VAL A 176 -17.83 -3.91 15.05
N ASP A 177 -17.62 -4.73 14.02
CA ASP A 177 -18.37 -5.95 13.74
C ASP A 177 -17.42 -7.11 13.37
N PRO A 178 -17.09 -7.96 14.35
CA PRO A 178 -16.17 -9.09 14.16
C PRO A 178 -16.70 -10.19 13.23
N THR A 179 -17.97 -10.16 12.81
CA THR A 179 -18.57 -11.22 11.98
C THR A 179 -18.11 -11.16 10.52
N LEU A 180 -17.51 -10.04 10.09
CA LEU A 180 -17.03 -9.81 8.72
C LEU A 180 -18.11 -10.12 7.65
N PRO A 181 -19.21 -9.35 7.62
CA PRO A 181 -20.25 -9.50 6.60
C PRO A 181 -19.70 -9.21 5.20
N MET A 182 -20.51 -9.47 4.17
CA MET A 182 -20.10 -9.30 2.76
C MET A 182 -19.54 -7.90 2.46
N GLY A 183 -20.02 -6.84 3.13
CA GLY A 183 -19.47 -5.49 2.98
C GLY A 183 -18.00 -5.38 3.36
N ALA A 184 -17.56 -6.06 4.43
CA ALA A 184 -16.16 -6.11 4.83
C ALA A 184 -15.30 -6.79 3.75
N TRP A 185 -15.76 -7.95 3.27
CA TRP A 185 -15.08 -8.68 2.21
C TRP A 185 -15.06 -7.94 0.87
N ALA A 186 -16.08 -7.14 0.57
CA ALA A 186 -16.08 -6.27 -0.60
C ALA A 186 -14.91 -5.27 -0.57
N LEU A 187 -14.66 -4.62 0.57
CA LEU A 187 -13.51 -3.71 0.72
C LEU A 187 -12.17 -4.43 0.57
N PHE A 188 -12.06 -5.62 1.17
CA PHE A 188 -10.89 -6.48 0.99
C PHE A 188 -10.65 -6.81 -0.49
N LEU A 189 -11.68 -7.28 -1.19
CA LEU A 189 -11.59 -7.66 -2.60
C LEU A 189 -11.25 -6.46 -3.48
N ILE A 190 -11.83 -5.29 -3.23
CA ILE A 190 -11.51 -4.05 -3.94
C ILE A 190 -10.04 -3.73 -3.78
N MET A 191 -9.51 -3.72 -2.55
CA MET A 191 -8.10 -3.47 -2.29
C MET A 191 -7.18 -4.52 -2.92
N PHE A 192 -7.54 -5.79 -2.79
CA PHE A 192 -6.77 -6.91 -3.32
C PHE A 192 -6.68 -6.87 -4.84
N ILE A 193 -7.79 -6.58 -5.54
CA ILE A 193 -7.87 -6.56 -7.01
C ILE A 193 -7.29 -5.26 -7.58
N TRP A 194 -7.43 -4.13 -6.87
CA TRP A 194 -6.89 -2.83 -7.29
C TRP A 194 -5.34 -2.80 -7.28
N GLN A 195 -4.70 -3.51 -6.34
CA GLN A 195 -3.25 -3.43 -6.13
C GLN A 195 -2.39 -4.00 -7.27
N PRO A 196 -2.66 -5.18 -7.85
CA PRO A 196 -1.85 -5.72 -8.92
C PRO A 196 -1.65 -4.77 -10.10
N PRO A 197 -2.70 -4.16 -10.71
CA PRO A 197 -2.48 -3.21 -11.80
C PRO A 197 -1.74 -1.94 -11.35
N HIS A 198 -1.97 -1.45 -10.13
CA HIS A 198 -1.22 -0.33 -9.56
C HIS A 198 0.30 -0.63 -9.46
N PHE A 199 0.64 -1.77 -8.85
CA PHE A 199 2.03 -2.16 -8.65
C PHE A 199 2.72 -2.63 -9.93
N TYR A 200 2.00 -3.23 -10.88
CA TYR A 200 2.56 -3.54 -12.20
C TYR A 200 2.91 -2.27 -12.99
N ALA A 201 2.10 -1.21 -12.87
CA ALA A 201 2.44 0.09 -13.46
C ALA A 201 3.75 0.65 -12.86
N LEU A 202 3.94 0.54 -11.54
CA LEU A 202 5.21 0.89 -10.89
C LEU A 202 6.36 -0.03 -11.34
N ALA A 203 6.10 -1.33 -11.46
CA ALA A 203 7.07 -2.31 -11.90
C ALA A 203 7.59 -2.01 -13.31
N MET A 204 6.70 -1.64 -14.24
CA MET A 204 7.08 -1.24 -15.60
C MET A 204 8.00 -0.02 -15.59
N ARG A 205 7.68 1.02 -14.78
CA ARG A 205 8.50 2.24 -14.63
C ARG A 205 9.89 1.98 -14.05
N ARG A 206 10.07 0.87 -13.34
CA ARG A 206 11.27 0.53 -12.57
C ARG A 206 11.85 -0.82 -12.98
N THR A 207 11.55 -1.26 -14.20
CA THR A 207 11.90 -2.60 -14.68
C THR A 207 13.40 -2.87 -14.59
N GLU A 208 14.22 -1.89 -14.99
CA GLU A 208 15.68 -2.02 -14.97
C GLU A 208 16.23 -2.13 -13.53
N GLU A 209 15.66 -1.40 -12.58
CA GLU A 209 16.05 -1.49 -11.17
C GLU A 209 15.69 -2.85 -10.57
N TYR A 210 14.50 -3.38 -10.90
CA TYR A 210 14.11 -4.73 -10.47
C TYR A 210 14.97 -5.81 -11.12
N ARG A 211 15.35 -5.63 -12.39
CA ARG A 211 16.27 -6.54 -13.09
C ARG A 211 17.65 -6.53 -12.45
N ALA A 212 18.21 -5.35 -12.16
CA ALA A 212 19.50 -5.21 -11.49
C ALA A 212 19.51 -5.84 -10.08
N ALA A 213 18.37 -5.79 -9.37
CA ALA A 213 18.19 -6.41 -8.06
C ALA A 213 17.80 -7.90 -8.11
N ASN A 214 17.78 -8.54 -9.28
CA ASN A 214 17.35 -9.93 -9.48
C ASN A 214 15.95 -10.24 -8.91
N ILE A 215 15.04 -9.26 -8.92
CA ILE A 215 13.65 -9.44 -8.48
C ILE A 215 12.78 -9.85 -9.68
N PRO A 216 12.13 -11.02 -9.64
CA PRO A 216 11.37 -11.57 -10.77
C PRO A 216 10.01 -10.87 -10.94
N MET A 217 9.97 -9.55 -11.15
CA MET A 217 8.72 -8.83 -11.44
C MET A 217 8.14 -9.27 -12.79
N LEU A 218 6.81 -9.27 -12.92
CA LEU A 218 6.13 -9.62 -14.18
C LEU A 218 6.70 -8.93 -15.44
N PRO A 219 6.93 -7.60 -15.47
CA PRO A 219 7.55 -6.95 -16.63
C PRO A 219 9.01 -7.35 -16.87
N VAL A 220 9.75 -7.76 -15.84
CA VAL A 220 11.14 -8.23 -15.97
C VAL A 220 11.17 -9.59 -16.63
N VAL A 221 10.29 -10.51 -16.22
CA VAL A 221 10.33 -11.92 -16.66
C VAL A 221 9.50 -12.17 -17.92
N LYS A 222 8.37 -11.48 -18.09
CA LYS A 222 7.41 -11.73 -19.18
C LYS A 222 7.20 -10.53 -20.11
N GLY A 223 7.92 -9.42 -19.87
CA GLY A 223 7.84 -8.22 -20.70
C GLY A 223 6.55 -7.40 -20.51
N PHE A 224 6.50 -6.27 -21.21
CA PHE A 224 5.44 -5.27 -21.02
C PHE A 224 4.10 -5.70 -21.60
N GLU A 225 4.09 -6.41 -22.74
CA GLU A 225 2.84 -6.86 -23.36
C GLU A 225 2.05 -7.81 -22.45
N ARG A 226 2.70 -8.82 -21.86
CA ARG A 226 2.04 -9.73 -20.91
C ARG A 226 1.58 -9.00 -19.65
N THR A 227 2.35 -8.02 -19.20
CA THR A 227 2.02 -7.17 -18.05
C THR A 227 0.75 -6.36 -18.31
N LYS A 228 0.64 -5.70 -19.47
CA LYS A 228 -0.58 -4.99 -19.90
C LYS A 228 -1.81 -5.90 -19.94
N LYS A 229 -1.67 -7.11 -20.50
CA LYS A 229 -2.76 -8.12 -20.48
C LYS A 229 -3.18 -8.47 -19.06
N SER A 230 -2.23 -8.67 -18.15
CA SER A 230 -2.56 -8.92 -16.75
C SER A 230 -3.26 -7.74 -16.10
N MET A 231 -2.79 -6.50 -16.33
CA MET A 231 -3.40 -5.29 -15.78
C MET A 231 -4.84 -5.13 -16.26
N LEU A 232 -5.11 -5.36 -17.54
CA LEU A 232 -6.47 -5.34 -18.10
C LEU A 232 -7.39 -6.33 -17.38
N MET A 233 -6.94 -7.57 -17.18
CA MET A 233 -7.74 -8.59 -16.50
C MET A 233 -8.08 -8.20 -15.05
N TRP A 234 -7.12 -7.65 -14.30
CA TRP A 234 -7.39 -7.17 -12.94
C TRP A 234 -8.39 -6.01 -12.91
N VAL A 235 -8.30 -5.07 -13.86
CA VAL A 235 -9.26 -3.97 -13.96
C VAL A 235 -10.67 -4.47 -14.30
N LEU A 236 -10.80 -5.49 -15.16
CA LEU A 236 -12.10 -6.12 -15.44
C LEU A 236 -12.71 -6.78 -14.19
N LEU A 237 -11.88 -7.39 -13.34
CA LEU A 237 -12.33 -8.00 -12.08
C LEU A 237 -12.86 -7.00 -11.05
N LEU A 238 -12.66 -5.69 -11.23
CA LEU A 238 -13.23 -4.65 -10.36
C LEU A 238 -14.72 -4.38 -10.63
N PHE A 239 -15.22 -4.70 -11.83
CA PHE A 239 -16.60 -4.40 -12.22
C PHE A 239 -17.69 -5.04 -11.34
N PRO A 240 -17.59 -6.30 -10.88
CA PRO A 240 -18.61 -6.88 -10.00
C PRO A 240 -18.58 -6.32 -8.56
N LEU A 241 -17.48 -5.71 -8.12
CA LEU A 241 -17.27 -5.41 -6.70
C LEU A 241 -18.18 -4.30 -6.13
N PRO A 242 -18.50 -3.20 -6.86
CA PRO A 242 -19.46 -2.21 -6.36
C PRO A 242 -20.83 -2.79 -6.02
N PHE A 243 -21.25 -3.86 -6.72
CA PHE A 243 -22.53 -4.53 -6.48
C PHE A 243 -22.55 -5.35 -5.18
N LEU A 244 -21.40 -5.56 -4.54
CA LEU A 244 -21.30 -6.16 -3.20
C LEU A 244 -21.57 -5.15 -2.07
N LEU A 245 -21.75 -3.87 -2.41
CA LEU A 245 -22.08 -2.79 -1.47
C LEU A 245 -23.41 -2.10 -1.84
N PRO A 246 -24.51 -2.85 -2.03
CA PRO A 246 -25.79 -2.27 -2.43
C PRO A 246 -26.37 -1.30 -1.39
N GLN A 247 -25.95 -1.42 -0.13
CA GLN A 247 -26.37 -0.55 0.97
C GLN A 247 -25.95 0.91 0.74
N LEU A 248 -24.88 1.17 0.00
CA LEU A 248 -24.44 2.53 -0.36
C LEU A 248 -25.30 3.19 -1.45
N GLY A 249 -26.30 2.47 -1.96
CA GLY A 249 -27.27 2.97 -2.92
C GLY A 249 -26.78 2.98 -4.38
N MET A 250 -27.73 3.18 -5.29
CA MET A 250 -27.48 3.15 -6.74
C MET A 250 -26.49 4.25 -7.18
N GLY A 251 -26.51 5.41 -6.51
CA GLY A 251 -25.59 6.51 -6.80
C GLY A 251 -24.13 6.11 -6.65
N PHE A 252 -23.80 5.38 -5.57
CA PHE A 252 -22.46 4.84 -5.36
C PHE A 252 -22.08 3.82 -6.44
N ILE A 253 -22.98 2.87 -6.76
CA ILE A 253 -22.73 1.84 -7.76
C ILE A 253 -22.41 2.47 -9.13
N VAL A 254 -23.22 3.45 -9.56
CA VAL A 254 -22.99 4.18 -10.81
C VAL A 254 -21.65 4.91 -10.77
N PHE A 255 -21.35 5.64 -9.67
CA PHE A 255 -20.10 6.38 -9.53
C PHE A 255 -18.86 5.46 -9.58
N ALA A 256 -18.85 4.38 -8.80
CA ALA A 256 -17.77 3.40 -8.78
C ALA A 256 -17.60 2.71 -10.14
N THR A 257 -18.71 2.41 -10.84
CA THR A 257 -18.68 1.83 -12.19
C THR A 257 -18.07 2.80 -13.20
N LEU A 258 -18.36 4.10 -13.12
CA LEU A 258 -17.74 5.11 -13.99
C LEU A 258 -16.23 5.21 -13.77
N LEU A 259 -15.77 5.11 -12.52
CA LEU A 259 -14.33 5.02 -12.21
C LEU A 259 -13.71 3.75 -12.83
N ASN A 260 -14.39 2.61 -12.76
CA ASN A 260 -13.93 1.37 -13.40
C ASN A 260 -13.84 1.52 -14.93
N ILE A 261 -14.83 2.14 -15.57
CA ILE A 261 -14.84 2.42 -17.01
C ILE A 261 -13.67 3.32 -17.40
N GLY A 262 -13.41 4.38 -16.64
CA GLY A 262 -12.27 5.27 -16.89
C GLY A 262 -10.92 4.54 -16.83
N TRP A 263 -10.74 3.64 -15.85
CA TRP A 263 -9.53 2.85 -15.75
C TRP A 263 -9.41 1.80 -16.85
N LEU A 264 -10.54 1.17 -17.21
CA LEU A 264 -10.62 0.19 -18.30
C LEU A 264 -10.22 0.82 -19.64
N TYR A 265 -10.75 2.01 -19.93
CA TYR A 265 -10.38 2.77 -21.12
C TYR A 265 -8.87 3.04 -21.18
N LEU A 266 -8.28 3.51 -20.07
CA LEU A 266 -6.84 3.74 -20.00
C LEU A 266 -6.04 2.45 -20.19
N SER A 267 -6.53 1.34 -19.64
CA SER A 267 -5.92 0.01 -19.76
C SER A 267 -5.89 -0.48 -21.21
N ILE A 268 -7.02 -0.34 -21.93
CA ILE A 268 -7.15 -0.73 -23.34
C ILE A 268 -6.27 0.16 -24.23
N LYS A 269 -6.22 1.47 -23.98
CA LYS A 269 -5.36 2.40 -24.72
C LYS A 269 -3.87 2.03 -24.62
N GLY A 270 -3.47 1.33 -23.56
CA GLY A 270 -2.11 0.84 -23.35
C GLY A 270 -1.58 -0.09 -24.43
N PHE A 271 -2.45 -0.84 -25.11
CA PHE A 271 -2.04 -1.74 -26.20
C PHE A 271 -1.62 -0.99 -27.47
N LYS A 272 -2.04 0.27 -27.63
CA LYS A 272 -1.65 1.15 -28.74
C LYS A 272 -0.68 2.26 -28.32
N ALA A 273 -0.14 2.19 -27.09
CA ALA A 273 0.77 3.19 -26.59
C ALA A 273 2.11 3.12 -27.32
N LYS A 274 2.58 4.26 -27.86
CA LYS A 274 3.93 4.39 -28.44
C LYS A 274 5.01 4.43 -27.36
N GLU A 275 4.67 4.96 -26.18
CA GLU A 275 5.58 5.13 -25.04
C GLU A 275 5.03 4.40 -23.81
N ASP A 276 5.52 3.19 -23.56
CA ASP A 276 5.00 2.32 -22.49
C ASP A 276 5.20 2.87 -21.09
N LEU A 277 6.33 3.54 -20.84
CA LEU A 277 6.63 4.11 -19.51
C LEU A 277 5.75 5.33 -19.20
N LYS A 278 5.40 6.13 -20.23
CA LYS A 278 4.46 7.24 -20.09
C LYS A 278 3.06 6.75 -19.79
N TRP A 279 2.62 5.71 -20.52
CA TRP A 279 1.34 5.05 -20.24
C TRP A 279 1.31 4.43 -18.83
N ALA A 280 2.37 3.72 -18.42
CA ALA A 280 2.47 3.13 -17.10
C ALA A 280 2.43 4.20 -16.00
N THR A 281 3.02 5.37 -16.23
CA THR A 281 2.91 6.52 -15.32
C THR A 281 1.48 7.01 -15.21
N GLY A 282 0.75 7.11 -16.33
CA GLY A 282 -0.68 7.42 -16.33
C GLY A 282 -1.51 6.40 -15.56
N MET A 283 -1.27 5.09 -15.76
CA MET A 283 -1.94 4.02 -15.01
C MET A 283 -1.68 4.13 -13.51
N PHE A 284 -0.43 4.41 -13.11
CA PHE A 284 -0.05 4.57 -11.71
C PHE A 284 -0.78 5.76 -11.06
N VAL A 285 -0.78 6.93 -11.70
CA VAL A 285 -1.46 8.13 -11.17
C VAL A 285 -2.97 7.93 -11.11
N TYR A 286 -3.57 7.38 -12.18
CA TYR A 286 -5.00 7.09 -12.21
C TYR A 286 -5.39 6.16 -11.06
N SER A 287 -4.65 5.06 -10.86
CA SER A 287 -4.95 4.10 -9.80
C SER A 287 -4.86 4.71 -8.40
N LEU A 288 -3.91 5.60 -8.14
CA LEU A 288 -3.79 6.29 -6.85
C LEU A 288 -5.01 7.18 -6.59
N ASN A 289 -5.42 7.97 -7.58
CA ASN A 289 -6.62 8.80 -7.48
C ASN A 289 -7.89 7.95 -7.38
N TYR A 290 -7.98 6.86 -8.15
CA TYR A 290 -9.09 5.91 -8.10
C TYR A 290 -9.32 5.40 -6.67
N MET A 291 -8.25 4.94 -5.99
CA MET A 291 -8.37 4.39 -4.63
C MET A 291 -8.86 5.47 -3.65
N THR A 292 -8.21 6.64 -3.65
CA THR A 292 -8.60 7.75 -2.76
C THR A 292 -10.04 8.18 -3.00
N ILE A 293 -10.42 8.42 -4.26
CA ILE A 293 -11.77 8.89 -4.63
C ILE A 293 -12.81 7.82 -4.26
N LEU A 294 -12.55 6.55 -4.57
CA LEU A 294 -13.50 5.47 -4.27
C LEU A 294 -13.76 5.34 -2.77
N PHE A 295 -12.71 5.25 -1.95
CA PHE A 295 -12.84 5.08 -0.49
C PHE A 295 -13.44 6.31 0.21
N VAL A 296 -13.10 7.53 -0.24
CA VAL A 296 -13.74 8.75 0.27
C VAL A 296 -15.22 8.79 -0.15
N SER A 297 -15.54 8.40 -1.38
CA SER A 297 -16.94 8.36 -1.83
C SER A 297 -17.77 7.39 -1.01
N MET A 298 -17.24 6.22 -0.62
CA MET A 298 -17.95 5.28 0.25
C MET A 298 -18.35 5.92 1.58
N ILE A 299 -17.46 6.68 2.20
CA ILE A 299 -17.74 7.43 3.44
C ILE A 299 -18.88 8.42 3.18
N ILE A 300 -18.77 9.23 2.12
CA ILE A 300 -19.78 10.24 1.78
C ILE A 300 -21.15 9.60 1.54
N PHE A 301 -21.23 8.58 0.67
CA PHE A 301 -22.49 7.89 0.37
C PHE A 301 -23.09 7.21 1.61
N SER A 302 -22.25 6.67 2.50
CA SER A 302 -22.72 6.03 3.74
C SER A 302 -23.31 6.98 4.78
N ILE A 303 -23.19 8.30 4.61
CA ILE A 303 -23.84 9.28 5.49
C ILE A 303 -25.31 9.46 5.10
N PHE A 304 -25.67 9.10 3.86
CA PHE A 304 -27.02 9.29 3.31
C PHE A 304 -27.88 8.02 3.35
N ILE A 305 -27.41 6.96 4.01
CA ILE A 305 -28.13 5.67 4.12
C ILE A 305 -28.95 5.60 5.39
#